data_AF-A0A8E1W9C3-F1
#
_entry.id   AF-A0A8E1W9C3-F1
#
_cell.length_a   1.000
_cell.length_b   1.000
_cell.length_c   1.000
_cell.angle_alpha   90.00
_cell.angle_beta   90.00
_cell.angle_gamma   90.00
#
_symmetry.space_group_name_H-M   'P 1'
#
loop_
_entity.id
_entity.type
_entity.pdbx_description
1 polymer ?
#
loop_
_entity_poly.entity_id
_entity_poly.type
_entity_poly.pdbx_seq_one_letter_code
_entity_poly.pdbx_strand_id
1 'polypeptide(L)'
;MLHKHLRFSFAREAPLRLLGYALLVLGIVVCAATFGGWVWLNAYGCGTGCNDFRLRWEDSEALAVFIPPLIAGSVLTLAGAGTILFNRRK
;
A
#
# COMPACT_ATOMS: atom_id res chain seq x y z
N MET A 1 -39.35 -9.88 -13.22
CA MET A 1 -38.09 -9.21 -13.65
C MET A 1 -37.35 -8.52 -12.50
N LEU A 2 -38.03 -7.93 -11.51
CA LEU A 2 -37.42 -7.18 -10.39
C LEU A 2 -36.38 -7.97 -9.55
N HIS A 3 -36.62 -9.26 -9.29
CA HIS A 3 -35.69 -10.11 -8.52
C HIS A 3 -34.34 -10.36 -9.20
N LYS A 4 -34.26 -10.37 -10.54
CA LYS A 4 -33.00 -10.59 -11.26
C LYS A 4 -32.09 -9.38 -11.15
N HIS A 5 -32.64 -8.16 -11.20
CA HIS A 5 -31.87 -6.92 -11.02
C HIS A 5 -31.30 -6.78 -9.61
N LEU A 6 -32.10 -7.11 -8.58
CA LEU A 6 -31.62 -7.09 -7.19
C LEU A 6 -30.47 -8.08 -6.94
N ARG A 7 -30.57 -9.31 -7.46
CA ARG A 7 -29.50 -10.30 -7.34
C ARG A 7 -28.22 -9.89 -8.09
N PHE A 8 -28.36 -9.24 -9.25
CA PHE A 8 -27.21 -8.76 -10.03
C PHE A 8 -26.47 -7.60 -9.36
N SER A 9 -27.17 -6.70 -8.66
CA SER A 9 -26.54 -5.60 -7.90
C SER A 9 -25.75 -6.15 -6.72
N PHE A 10 -26.38 -6.99 -5.89
CA PHE A 10 -25.76 -7.57 -4.70
C PHE A 10 -24.51 -8.42 -5.04
N ALA A 11 -24.56 -9.18 -6.14
CA ALA A 11 -23.45 -10.00 -6.60
C ALA A 11 -22.22 -9.18 -7.06
N ARG A 12 -22.39 -7.90 -7.44
CA ARG A 12 -21.28 -7.01 -7.83
C ARG A 12 -20.74 -6.18 -6.68
N GLU A 13 -21.55 -5.90 -5.66
CA GLU A 13 -21.13 -5.08 -4.51
C GLU A 13 -20.15 -5.80 -3.59
N ALA A 14 -20.36 -7.09 -3.34
CA ALA A 14 -19.44 -7.90 -2.53
C ALA A 14 -18.01 -7.98 -3.12
N PRO A 15 -17.80 -8.31 -4.41
CA PRO A 15 -16.45 -8.38 -4.97
C PRO A 15 -15.78 -7.01 -5.07
N LEU A 16 -16.52 -5.92 -5.30
CA LEU A 16 -15.95 -4.56 -5.31
C LEU A 16 -15.44 -4.13 -3.93
N ARG A 17 -16.19 -4.47 -2.86
CA ARG A 17 -15.75 -4.24 -1.48
C ARG A 17 -14.50 -5.06 -1.15
N LEU A 18 -14.49 -6.35 -1.51
CA LEU A 18 -13.34 -7.22 -1.30
C LEU A 18 -12.11 -6.70 -2.05
N LEU A 19 -12.27 -6.29 -3.31
CA LEU A 19 -11.21 -5.69 -4.11
C LEU A 19 -10.65 -4.42 -3.45
N GLY A 20 -11.52 -3.54 -2.97
CA GLY A 20 -11.10 -2.32 -2.27
C GLY A 20 -10.24 -2.62 -1.03
N TYR A 21 -10.65 -3.57 -0.20
CA TYR A 21 -9.84 -4.00 0.95
C TYR A 21 -8.55 -4.70 0.54
N ALA A 22 -8.58 -5.55 -0.49
CA ALA A 22 -7.40 -6.26 -0.97
C ALA A 22 -6.34 -5.27 -1.49
N LEU A 23 -6.74 -4.29 -2.31
CA LEU A 23 -5.85 -3.23 -2.80
C LEU A 23 -5.29 -2.38 -1.66
N LEU A 24 -6.14 -2.02 -0.69
CA LEU A 24 -5.74 -1.24 0.47
C LEU A 24 -4.68 -1.98 1.30
N VAL A 25 -4.96 -3.23 1.68
CA VAL A 25 -4.05 -4.04 2.50
C VAL A 25 -2.76 -4.32 1.75
N LEU A 26 -2.83 -4.70 0.48
CA LEU A 26 -1.65 -4.95 -0.34
C LEU A 26 -0.78 -3.70 -0.45
N GLY A 27 -1.38 -2.53 -0.71
CA GLY A 27 -0.65 -1.26 -0.77
C GLY A 27 0.06 -0.92 0.55
N ILE A 28 -0.63 -1.07 1.69
CA ILE A 28 -0.05 -0.85 3.03
C ILE A 28 1.12 -1.80 3.26
N VAL A 29 0.97 -3.09 2.93
CA VAL A 29 2.03 -4.09 3.10
C VAL A 29 3.25 -3.74 2.25
N VAL A 30 3.06 -3.35 0.99
CA VAL A 30 4.16 -2.92 0.10
C VAL A 30 4.86 -1.69 0.67
N CYS A 31 4.12 -0.67 1.11
CA CYS A 31 4.70 0.52 1.71
C CYS A 31 5.50 0.20 2.99
N ALA A 32 4.91 -0.59 3.89
CA ALA A 32 5.54 -0.98 5.15
C ALA A 32 6.80 -1.82 4.92
N ALA A 33 6.76 -2.78 4.00
CA ALA A 33 7.91 -3.61 3.66
C ALA A 33 9.03 -2.78 3.02
N THR A 34 8.68 -1.88 2.11
CA THR A 34 9.64 -1.02 1.42
C THR A 34 10.31 -0.03 2.38
N PHE A 35 9.51 0.69 3.18
CA PHE A 35 10.04 1.62 4.17
C PHE A 35 10.79 0.90 5.30
N GLY A 36 10.28 -0.23 5.77
CA GLY A 36 10.96 -1.08 6.75
C GLY A 36 12.29 -1.60 6.22
N GLY A 37 12.35 -2.04 4.96
CA GLY A 37 13.58 -2.42 4.28
C GLY A 37 14.58 -1.28 4.18
N TRP A 38 14.11 -0.06 3.91
CA TRP A 38 14.95 1.14 3.89
C TRP A 38 15.55 1.44 5.27
N VAL A 39 14.72 1.45 6.32
CA VAL A 39 15.16 1.65 7.71
C VAL A 39 16.17 0.57 8.11
N TRP A 40 15.87 -0.70 7.78
CA TRP A 40 16.74 -1.83 8.10
C TRP A 40 18.09 -1.73 7.40
N LEU A 41 18.13 -1.38 6.11
CA LEU A 41 19.37 -1.23 5.36
C LEU A 41 20.25 -0.11 5.93
N ASN A 42 19.64 1.01 6.29
CA ASN A 42 20.35 2.11 6.96
C ASN A 42 20.87 1.69 8.34
N ALA A 43 20.11 0.89 9.09
CA ALA A 43 20.53 0.41 10.41
C ALA A 43 21.67 -0.60 10.28
N TYR A 44 21.59 -1.50 9.30
CA TYR A 44 22.61 -2.50 9.02
C TYR A 44 23.95 -1.85 8.64
N GLY A 45 23.92 -0.80 7.81
CA GLY A 45 25.12 -0.03 7.47
C GLY A 45 25.78 0.67 8.66
N CYS A 46 25.05 0.86 9.77
CA CYS A 46 25.55 1.47 11.00
C CYS A 46 26.20 0.47 11.98
N GLY A 47 25.90 -0.83 11.87
CA GLY A 47 26.37 -1.86 12.81
C GLY A 47 25.77 -1.76 14.23
N THR A 48 26.34 -2.50 15.19
CA THR A 48 25.80 -2.62 16.56
C THR A 48 26.17 -1.48 17.52
N GLY A 49 26.74 -0.38 17.01
CA GLY A 49 27.37 0.66 17.85
C GLY A 49 27.05 2.11 17.48
N CYS A 50 26.08 2.37 16.61
CA CYS A 50 25.74 3.74 16.24
C CYS A 50 24.95 4.46 17.34
N ASN A 51 25.56 5.50 17.91
CA ASN A 51 24.86 6.45 18.79
C ASN A 51 23.98 7.44 18.01
N ASP A 52 24.14 7.54 16.69
CA ASP A 52 23.43 8.50 15.85
C ASP A 52 22.93 7.83 14.56
N PHE A 53 21.80 7.12 14.66
CA PHE A 53 21.13 6.52 13.51
C PHE A 53 20.49 7.63 12.67
N ARG A 54 20.90 7.74 11.41
CA ARG A 54 20.32 8.68 10.46
C ARG A 54 19.96 7.98 9.16
N LEU A 55 18.73 8.22 8.69
CA LEU A 55 18.29 7.79 7.38
C LEU A 55 19.04 8.59 6.30
N ARG A 56 19.80 7.89 5.46
CA ARG A 56 20.64 8.47 4.41
C ARG A 56 19.82 8.76 3.17
N TRP A 57 18.99 9.79 3.24
CA TRP A 57 18.18 10.25 2.10
C TRP A 57 19.01 10.79 0.91
N GLU A 58 20.30 10.94 1.11
CA GLU A 58 21.25 11.44 0.12
C GLU A 58 21.80 10.32 -0.79
N ASP A 59 21.57 9.05 -0.42
CA ASP A 59 21.96 7.89 -1.22
C ASP A 59 20.95 7.66 -2.35
N SER A 60 21.18 8.36 -3.47
CA SER A 60 20.30 8.33 -4.64
C SER A 60 20.20 6.94 -5.28
N GLU A 61 21.24 6.11 -5.18
CA GLU A 61 21.25 4.76 -5.74
C GLU A 61 20.30 3.84 -4.97
N ALA A 62 20.39 3.86 -3.64
CA ALA A 62 19.48 3.09 -2.82
C ALA A 62 18.05 3.65 -2.89
N LEU A 63 17.87 4.98 -2.87
CA LEU A 63 16.56 5.60 -3.04
C LEU A 63 15.90 5.22 -4.37
N ALA A 64 16.66 5.08 -5.45
CA ALA A 64 16.12 4.65 -6.75
C ALA A 64 15.51 3.23 -6.71
N VAL A 65 15.95 2.38 -5.78
CA VAL A 65 15.38 1.04 -5.57
C VAL A 65 14.13 1.09 -4.68
N PHE A 66 14.12 1.91 -3.63
CA PHE A 66 13.03 1.93 -2.64
C PHE A 66 11.88 2.88 -3.00
N ILE A 67 12.12 3.98 -3.72
CA ILE A 67 11.05 4.94 -4.08
C ILE A 67 10.00 4.34 -5.01
N PRO A 68 10.35 3.68 -6.14
CA PRO A 68 9.34 3.14 -7.06
C PRO A 68 8.33 2.18 -6.40
N PRO A 69 8.74 1.17 -5.61
CA PRO A 69 7.78 0.31 -4.92
C PRO A 69 6.98 1.05 -3.84
N LEU A 70 7.56 2.05 -3.16
CA LEU A 70 6.84 2.87 -2.19
C LEU A 70 5.72 3.70 -2.86
N ILE A 71 6.01 4.26 -4.04
CA ILE A 71 5.01 4.95 -4.88
C ILE A 71 3.92 3.96 -5.32
N ALA A 72 4.30 2.78 -5.82
CA ALA A 72 3.35 1.77 -6.26
C ALA A 72 2.42 1.33 -5.11
N GLY A 73 2.97 1.07 -3.92
CA GLY A 73 2.20 0.74 -2.72
C GLY A 73 1.24 1.88 -2.31
N SER A 74 1.69 3.13 -2.42
CA SER A 74 0.86 4.31 -2.13
C SER A 74 -0.31 4.42 -3.11
N VAL A 75 -0.06 4.22 -4.41
CA VAL A 75 -1.11 4.21 -5.44
C VAL A 75 -2.13 3.10 -5.17
N LEU A 76 -1.69 1.88 -4.83
CA LEU A 76 -2.58 0.78 -4.48
C LEU A 76 -3.43 1.08 -3.24
N THR A 77 -2.80 1.67 -2.21
CA THR A 77 -3.47 2.08 -0.97
C THR A 77 -4.57 3.10 -1.27
N LEU A 78 -4.27 4.14 -2.05
CA LEU A 78 -5.23 5.17 -2.44
C LEU A 78 -6.33 4.62 -3.33
N ALA A 79 -6.01 3.73 -4.27
CA ALA A 79 -7.00 3.07 -5.12
C ALA A 79 -7.96 2.19 -4.30
N GLY A 80 -7.44 1.43 -3.34
CA GLY A 80 -8.24 0.63 -2.41
C GLY A 80 -9.15 1.49 -1.54
N ALA A 81 -8.60 2.52 -0.90
CA ALA A 81 -9.35 3.48 -0.10
C ALA A 81 -10.44 4.18 -0.93
N GLY A 82 -10.11 4.65 -2.13
CA GLY A 82 -11.05 5.26 -3.07
C GLY A 82 -12.19 4.31 -3.43
N THR A 83 -11.87 3.06 -3.78
CA THR A 83 -12.87 2.02 -4.10
C THR A 83 -13.85 1.81 -2.94
N ILE A 84 -13.34 1.73 -1.70
CA ILE A 84 -14.17 1.60 -0.50
C ILE A 84 -15.06 2.83 -0.31
N LEU A 85 -14.49 4.03 -0.42
CA LEU A 85 -15.21 5.30 -0.23
C LEU A 85 -16.32 5.49 -1.27
N PHE A 86 -16.04 5.25 -2.55
CA PHE A 86 -17.04 5.38 -3.61
C PHE A 86 -18.19 4.37 -3.46
N ASN A 87 -17.91 3.15 -2.99
CA ASN A 87 -18.92 2.14 -2.76
C ASN A 87 -19.70 2.31 -1.44
N ARG A 88 -19.27 3.23 -0.56
CA ARG A 88 -20.05 3.62 0.65
C ARG A 88 -21.01 4.77 0.39
N ARG A 89 -20.77 5.57 -0.65
CA ARG A 89 -21.62 6.71 -1.03
C ARG A 89 -22.77 6.36 -1.97
N LYS A 90 -22.78 5.13 -2.50
CA LYS A 90 -23.90 4.55 -3.26
C LYS A 90 -24.73 3.70 -2.33
#